data_AF-A0A528G5H0-F1
#
_entry.id   AF-A0A528G5H0-F1
#
_cell.length_a   1.000
_cell.length_b   1.000
_cell.length_c   1.000
_cell.angle_alpha   90.00
_cell.angle_beta   90.00
_cell.angle_gamma   90.00
#
_symmetry.space_group_name_H-M   'P 1'
#
loop_
_entity.id
_entity.type
_entity.pdbx_description
1 polymer ?
#
loop_
_entity_poly.entity_id
_entity_poly.type
_entity_poly.pdbx_seq_one_letter_code
_entity_poly.pdbx_strand_id
1 'polypeptide(L)'
;SQIDRIHAALAKTIARGGLSVGTQGRFIIVEINNVLLFPSGRAEIKPEFAPIAADIAAALEPEPGPIMIVGHTDNVKPRKSSPFKSNFDLSIARAKAVAAM
;
A
#
# COMPACT_ATOMS: atom_id res chain seq x y z
N SER A 1 19.41 -7.75 -9.24
CA SER A 1 18.54 -6.83 -10.01
C SER A 1 17.91 -5.81 -9.06
N GLN A 2 17.15 -4.82 -9.56
CA GLN A 2 16.44 -3.86 -8.68
C GLN A 2 15.41 -4.57 -7.78
N ILE A 3 14.65 -5.53 -8.33
CA ILE A 3 13.70 -6.31 -7.55
C ILE A 3 14.38 -7.13 -6.44
N ASP A 4 15.55 -7.72 -6.70
CA ASP A 4 16.24 -8.52 -5.67
C ASP A 4 16.64 -7.67 -4.45
N ARG A 5 17.05 -6.42 -4.67
CA ARG A 5 17.40 -5.49 -3.58
C ARG A 5 16.18 -5.09 -2.77
N ILE A 6 15.08 -4.71 -3.45
CA ILE A 6 13.80 -4.38 -2.78
C ILE A 6 13.27 -5.59 -2.01
N HIS A 7 13.29 -6.77 -2.61
CA HIS A 7 12.84 -8.00 -1.97
C HIS A 7 13.70 -8.36 -0.75
N ALA A 8 15.03 -8.21 -0.85
CA ALA A 8 15.94 -8.43 0.28
C ALA A 8 15.71 -7.43 1.42
N ALA A 9 15.53 -6.14 1.09
CA ALA A 9 15.24 -5.10 2.08
C ALA A 9 13.91 -5.35 2.81
N LEU A 10 12.89 -5.82 2.09
CA LEU A 10 11.55 -6.07 2.64
C LEU A 10 11.34 -7.50 3.15
N ALA A 11 12.37 -8.36 3.13
CA ALA A 11 12.25 -9.78 3.46
C ALA A 11 11.60 -10.06 4.83
N LYS A 12 11.91 -9.24 5.85
CA LYS A 12 11.31 -9.35 7.18
C LYS A 12 9.81 -9.05 7.16
N THR A 13 9.39 -8.04 6.40
CA THR A 13 7.99 -7.62 6.30
C THR A 13 7.19 -8.60 5.44
N ILE A 14 7.79 -9.12 4.37
CA ILE A 14 7.21 -10.21 3.57
C ILE A 14 6.97 -11.45 4.46
N ALA A 15 7.96 -11.85 5.27
CA ALA A 15 7.86 -13.01 6.15
C ALA A 15 6.80 -12.85 7.26
N ARG A 16 6.56 -11.62 7.73
CA ARG A 16 5.47 -11.31 8.69
C ARG A 16 4.08 -11.40 8.05
N GLY A 17 3.99 -11.49 6.73
CA GLY A 17 2.75 -11.55 5.97
C GLY A 17 2.16 -10.16 5.72
N GLY A 18 1.40 -10.07 4.63
CA GLY A 18 0.66 -8.84 4.28
C GLY A 18 1.38 -7.85 3.37
N LEU A 19 2.60 -8.18 2.94
CA LEU A 19 3.32 -7.49 1.87
C LEU A 19 3.89 -8.53 0.89
N SER A 20 3.78 -8.26 -0.40
CA SER A 20 4.42 -9.03 -1.46
C SER A 20 5.16 -8.10 -2.42
N VAL A 21 6.22 -8.63 -3.03
CA VAL A 21 7.01 -7.92 -4.04
C VAL A 21 7.06 -8.78 -5.29
N GLY A 22 6.74 -8.19 -6.44
CA GLY A 22 6.76 -8.86 -7.73
C GLY A 22 7.06 -7.90 -8.87
N THR A 23 6.92 -8.40 -10.10
CA THR A 23 7.07 -7.60 -11.31
C THR A 23 5.83 -7.67 -12.18
N GLN A 24 5.46 -6.55 -12.78
CA GLN A 24 4.44 -6.49 -13.83
C GLN A 24 4.93 -5.61 -14.97
N GLY A 25 5.28 -6.24 -16.10
CA GLY A 25 5.88 -5.54 -17.24
C GLY A 25 7.20 -4.89 -16.86
N ARG A 26 7.23 -3.55 -16.89
CA ARG A 26 8.41 -2.74 -16.50
C ARG A 26 8.36 -2.22 -15.06
N PHE A 27 7.33 -2.58 -14.31
CA PHE A 27 7.13 -2.10 -12.94
C PHE A 27 7.48 -3.19 -11.94
N ILE A 28 8.08 -2.76 -10.83
CA ILE A 28 8.16 -3.55 -9.61
C ILE A 28 6.93 -3.18 -8.79
N ILE A 29 6.17 -4.20 -8.38
CA ILE A 29 4.94 -4.04 -7.63
C ILE A 29 5.21 -4.42 -6.19
N VAL A 30 5.04 -3.47 -5.28
CA VAL A 30 4.97 -3.71 -3.84
C VAL A 30 3.49 -3.68 -3.48
N GLU A 31 2.91 -4.86 -3.28
CA GLU A 31 1.50 -5.00 -2.92
C GLU A 31 1.38 -5.21 -1.42
N ILE A 32 0.44 -4.49 -0.81
CA ILE A 32 0.21 -4.53 0.63
C ILE A 32 -1.26 -4.84 0.87
N ASN A 33 -1.54 -5.76 1.78
CA ASN A 33 -2.90 -6.14 2.10
C ASN A 33 -3.65 -4.97 2.72
N ASN A 34 -4.70 -4.51 2.04
CA ASN A 34 -5.52 -3.37 2.44
C ASN A 34 -6.09 -3.47 3.87
N VAL A 35 -6.33 -4.68 4.39
CA VAL A 35 -6.83 -4.92 5.76
C VAL A 35 -5.81 -4.51 6.83
N LEU A 36 -4.52 -4.51 6.49
CA LEU A 36 -3.46 -4.05 7.38
C LEU A 36 -3.33 -2.53 7.40
N LEU A 37 -3.70 -1.85 6.31
CA LEU A 37 -3.57 -0.40 6.18
C LEU A 37 -4.77 0.35 6.73
N PHE A 38 -5.98 -0.15 6.47
CA PHE A 38 -7.21 0.60 6.73
C PHE A 38 -8.25 -0.26 7.44
N PRO A 39 -9.01 0.33 8.39
CA PRO A 39 -10.26 -0.28 8.81
C PRO A 39 -11.23 -0.42 7.63
N SER A 40 -12.16 -1.39 7.71
CA SER A 40 -13.18 -1.57 6.67
C SER A 40 -13.98 -0.28 6.46
N GLY A 41 -14.14 0.14 5.19
CA GLY A 41 -14.87 1.34 4.79
C GLY A 41 -14.23 2.69 5.17
N ARG A 42 -12.99 2.68 5.69
CA ARG A 42 -12.26 3.86 6.15
C ARG A 42 -11.01 4.12 5.31
N ALA A 43 -10.57 5.38 5.32
CA ALA A 43 -9.32 5.83 4.69
C ALA A 43 -8.29 6.33 5.72
N GLU A 44 -8.63 6.31 7.00
CA GLU A 44 -7.68 6.57 8.07
C GLU A 44 -6.70 5.40 8.20
N ILE A 45 -5.42 5.71 8.14
CA ILE A 45 -4.34 4.74 8.23
C ILE A 45 -4.25 4.22 9.67
N LYS A 46 -4.15 2.91 9.79
CA LYS A 46 -3.94 2.21 11.05
C LYS A 46 -2.54 2.54 11.60
N PRO A 47 -2.37 2.85 12.91
CA PRO A 47 -1.06 3.14 13.50
C PRO A 47 -0.03 2.02 13.25
N GLU A 48 -0.50 0.78 13.15
CA GLU A 48 0.29 -0.41 12.88
C GLU A 48 0.94 -0.40 11.48
N PHE A 49 0.47 0.47 10.57
CA PHE A 49 1.06 0.64 9.25
C PHE A 49 2.30 1.52 9.24
N ALA A 50 2.46 2.44 10.19
CA ALA A 50 3.62 3.34 10.26
C ALA A 50 4.98 2.61 10.16
N PRO A 51 5.25 1.51 10.90
CA PRO A 51 6.51 0.78 10.76
C PRO A 51 6.66 0.10 9.38
N ILE A 52 5.55 -0.34 8.77
CA ILE A 52 5.58 -0.96 7.43
C ILE A 52 5.89 0.11 6.37
N ALA A 53 5.28 1.29 6.48
CA ALA A 53 5.54 2.43 5.60
C ALA A 53 7.01 2.87 5.69
N ALA A 54 7.59 2.91 6.90
CA ALA A 54 8.99 3.22 7.11
C ALA A 54 9.93 2.17 6.48
N ASP A 55 9.62 0.87 6.63
CA ASP A 55 10.38 -0.22 5.98
C ASP A 55 10.35 -0.09 4.45
N ILE A 56 9.19 0.26 3.88
CA ILE A 56 9.03 0.49 2.43
C ILE A 56 9.80 1.73 1.97
N ALA A 57 9.68 2.85 2.68
CA ALA A 57 10.40 4.07 2.35
C ALA A 57 11.92 3.81 2.35
N ALA A 58 12.45 3.16 3.39
CA ALA A 58 13.86 2.81 3.47
C ALA A 58 14.32 1.85 2.36
N ALA A 59 13.44 0.93 1.93
CA ALA A 59 13.73 0.01 0.83
C ALA A 59 13.71 0.67 -0.56
N LEU A 60 12.90 1.71 -0.74
CA LEU A 60 12.73 2.42 -2.02
C LEU A 60 13.64 3.65 -2.17
N GLU A 61 14.06 4.28 -1.07
CA GLU A 61 14.96 5.45 -1.05
C GLU A 61 16.22 5.30 -1.93
N PRO A 62 16.96 4.15 -1.90
CA PRO A 62 18.15 4.02 -2.73
C PRO A 62 17.85 3.64 -4.19
N GLU A 63 16.58 3.44 -4.56
CA GLU A 63 16.20 2.86 -5.85
C GLU A 63 15.74 3.93 -6.86
N PRO A 64 16.31 3.93 -8.08
CA PRO A 64 15.94 4.93 -9.08
C PRO A 64 14.58 4.61 -9.72
N GLY A 65 13.87 5.66 -10.13
CA GLY A 65 12.65 5.58 -10.92
C GLY A 65 11.44 6.25 -10.25
N PRO A 66 10.35 6.46 -11.01
CA PRO A 66 9.14 7.04 -10.45
C PRO A 66 8.42 6.04 -9.53
N ILE A 67 7.94 6.51 -8.38
CA ILE A 67 7.08 5.75 -7.48
C ILE A 67 5.63 6.13 -7.77
N MET A 68 4.78 5.12 -7.97
CA MET A 68 3.33 5.30 -8.17
C MET A 68 2.56 4.55 -7.08
N ILE A 69 1.72 5.27 -6.35
CA ILE A 69 0.87 4.71 -5.29
C ILE A 69 -0.53 4.48 -5.87
N VAL A 70 -0.99 3.23 -5.86
CA VAL A 70 -2.31 2.84 -6.38
C VAL A 70 -3.16 2.25 -5.26
N GLY A 71 -4.26 2.92 -4.93
CA GLY A 71 -5.26 2.43 -3.97
C GLY A 71 -6.23 1.45 -4.63
N HIS A 72 -6.41 0.27 -4.05
CA HIS A 72 -7.47 -0.67 -4.43
C HIS A 72 -8.55 -0.71 -3.35
N THR A 73 -9.81 -0.80 -3.77
CA THR A 73 -10.95 -1.04 -2.89
C THR A 73 -11.52 -2.43 -3.18
N ASP A 74 -12.15 -3.03 -2.18
CA ASP A 74 -12.91 -4.25 -2.39
C ASP A 74 -14.18 -3.96 -3.23
N ASN A 75 -14.88 -5.00 -3.62
CA ASN A 75 -16.15 -4.92 -4.35
C ASN A 75 -17.36 -4.63 -3.42
N VAL A 76 -17.14 -4.42 -2.12
CA VAL A 76 -18.22 -4.15 -1.17
C VAL A 76 -18.55 -2.67 -1.24
N LYS A 77 -19.78 -2.35 -1.66
CA LYS A 77 -20.23 -0.95 -1.73
C LYS A 77 -20.16 -0.31 -0.33
N PRO A 78 -19.74 0.96 -0.21
CA PRO A 78 -19.76 1.64 1.07
C PRO A 78 -21.20 1.66 1.60
N ARG A 79 -21.37 1.42 2.90
CA ARG A 79 -22.69 1.50 3.55
C ARG A 79 -23.25 2.92 3.41
N LYS A 80 -24.58 3.09 3.48
CA LYS A 80 -25.22 4.43 3.44
C LYS A 80 -24.68 5.42 4.49
N SER A 81 -24.14 4.92 5.60
CA SER A 81 -23.52 5.70 6.67
C SER A 81 -22.02 5.98 6.46
N SER A 82 -21.43 5.50 5.36
CA SER A 82 -20.02 5.75 5.04
C SER A 82 -19.81 7.22 4.64
N PRO A 83 -18.67 7.83 5.00
CA PRO A 83 -18.30 9.14 4.48
C PRO A 83 -18.00 9.13 2.97
N PHE A 84 -17.84 7.96 2.35
CA PHE A 84 -17.51 7.83 0.93
C PHE A 84 -18.74 7.43 0.10
N LYS A 85 -18.98 8.17 -0.99
CA LYS A 85 -20.14 7.96 -1.89
C LYS A 85 -19.93 6.80 -2.85
N SER A 86 -18.69 6.37 -3.08
CA SER A 86 -18.33 5.26 -3.96
C SER A 86 -17.01 4.60 -3.57
N ASN A 87 -16.77 3.39 -4.07
CA ASN A 87 -15.48 2.69 -3.92
C ASN A 87 -14.34 3.38 -4.68
N PHE A 88 -14.67 4.19 -5.68
CA PHE A 88 -13.71 5.04 -6.38
C PHE A 88 -13.24 6.20 -5.49
N ASP A 89 -14.17 6.88 -4.80
CA ASP A 89 -13.80 7.96 -3.88
C ASP A 89 -12.96 7.44 -2.71
N LEU A 90 -13.30 6.26 -2.19
CA LEU A 90 -12.55 5.60 -1.14
C LEU A 90 -11.13 5.20 -1.60
N SER A 91 -10.95 4.71 -2.84
CA SER A 91 -9.62 4.34 -3.34
C SER A 91 -8.71 5.56 -3.52
N ILE A 92 -9.26 6.67 -4.02
CA ILE A 92 -8.54 7.95 -4.14
C ILE A 92 -8.12 8.45 -2.74
N ALA A 93 -9.05 8.44 -1.77
CA ALA A 93 -8.76 8.90 -0.42
C ALA A 93 -7.63 8.09 0.23
N ARG A 94 -7.65 6.76 0.08
CA ARG A 94 -6.60 5.86 0.59
C ARG A 94 -5.24 6.11 -0.07
N ALA A 95 -5.20 6.26 -1.40
CA ALA A 95 -3.97 6.55 -2.11
C ALA A 95 -3.37 7.89 -1.66
N LYS A 96 -4.21 8.92 -1.48
CA LYS A 96 -3.77 10.22 -0.96
C LYS A 96 -3.27 10.15 0.48
N ALA A 97 -3.92 9.37 1.34
CA ALA A 97 -3.49 9.20 2.72
C ALA A 97 -2.09 8.57 2.80
N VAL A 98 -1.83 7.53 1.99
CA VAL A 98 -0.51 6.88 1.93
C VAL A 98 0.54 7.83 1.33
N ALA A 99 0.17 8.61 0.32
CA ALA A 99 1.08 9.57 -0.31
C ALA A 99 1.44 10.79 0.58
N ALA A 100 0.66 11.04 1.64
CA ALA A 100 0.86 12.17 2.54
C ALA A 100 1.61 11.80 3.83
N MET A 101 2.01 10.54 4.00
CA MET A 101 2.81 10.06 5.14
C MET A 101 4.28 10.43 5.02
#